data_AF-A0A0C9T379-F1
#
_entry.id   AF-A0A0C9T379-F1
#
_cell.length_a   1.000
_cell.length_b   1.000
_cell.length_c   1.000
_cell.angle_alpha   90.00
_cell.angle_beta   90.00
_cell.angle_gamma   90.00
#
_symmetry.space_group_name_H-M   'P 1'
#
loop_
_entity.id
_entity.type
_entity.pdbx_description
1 polymer ?
#
loop_
_entity_poly.entity_id
_entity_poly.type
_entity_poly.pdbx_seq_one_letter_code
_entity_poly.pdbx_strand_id
1 'polypeptide(L)'
;MAKFAAFALLALVRVAIAIPAYQSLGGLSQREVDLFIRQNPPVVIPNPPGPLVDDGIRMVNDADHPFIAPGPNDMRGPCPGLNTLASHGYLPRNGIATPGQLVDAIQEGFNLGNNFAKFLVYQGFLINGNPLTNLISIGGKSPLTGPDPPAPAIVG
;
A
#
# COMPACT_ATOMS: atom_id res chain seq x y z
N MET A 1 37.81 14.41 -3.32
CA MET A 1 37.16 13.31 -4.07
C MET A 1 36.80 12.12 -3.19
N ALA A 2 37.71 11.53 -2.41
CA ALA A 2 37.41 10.36 -1.54
C ALA A 2 36.25 10.57 -0.54
N LYS A 3 36.14 11.75 0.09
CA LYS A 3 35.03 12.05 1.01
C LYS A 3 33.67 12.12 0.31
N PHE A 4 33.62 12.65 -0.91
CA PHE A 4 32.39 12.74 -1.70
C PHE A 4 31.93 11.34 -2.17
N ALA A 5 32.88 10.50 -2.57
CA ALA A 5 32.62 9.09 -2.88
C ALA A 5 32.10 8.32 -1.66
N ALA A 6 32.66 8.54 -0.47
CA ALA A 6 32.18 7.91 0.76
C ALA A 6 30.76 8.35 1.14
N PHE A 7 30.43 9.64 1.02
CA PHE A 7 29.07 10.14 1.26
C PHE A 7 28.06 9.62 0.22
N ALA A 8 28.44 9.58 -1.06
CA ALA A 8 27.62 9.00 -2.11
C ALA A 8 27.37 7.50 -1.88
N LEU A 9 28.40 6.77 -1.47
CA LEU A 9 28.29 5.34 -1.16
C LEU A 9 27.41 5.11 0.08
N LEU A 10 27.56 5.90 1.14
CA LEU A 10 26.69 5.83 2.32
C LEU A 10 25.24 6.16 1.99
N ALA A 11 25.00 7.16 1.14
CA ALA A 11 23.66 7.52 0.67
C ALA A 11 23.03 6.37 -0.14
N LEU A 12 23.79 5.76 -1.06
CA LEU A 12 23.33 4.62 -1.85
C LEU A 12 23.02 3.39 -0.98
N VAL A 13 23.88 3.07 0.00
CA VAL A 13 23.65 1.98 0.95
C VAL A 13 22.41 2.24 1.80
N ARG A 14 22.19 3.50 2.25
CA ARG A 14 21.00 3.88 3.00
C ARG A 14 19.72 3.77 2.16
N VAL A 15 19.77 4.12 0.88
CA VAL A 15 18.63 3.96 -0.04
C VAL A 15 18.32 2.48 -0.30
N ALA A 16 19.35 1.64 -0.48
CA ALA A 16 19.18 0.20 -0.70
C ALA A 16 18.58 -0.55 0.51
N ILE A 17 18.88 -0.10 1.73
CA ILE A 17 18.29 -0.67 2.96
C ILE A 17 16.87 -0.12 3.20
N ALA A 18 16.59 1.12 2.79
CA ALA A 18 15.29 1.76 2.99
C ALA A 18 14.19 1.21 2.07
N ILE A 19 14.56 0.58 0.95
CA ILE A 19 13.63 -0.04 0.00
C ILE A 19 14.05 -1.50 -0.20
N PRO A 20 13.77 -2.40 0.78
CA PRO A 20 13.97 -3.82 0.54
C PRO A 20 13.15 -4.20 -0.70
N ALA A 21 13.81 -4.82 -1.68
CA ALA A 21 13.10 -5.34 -2.85
C ALA A 21 12.10 -6.39 -2.38
N TYR A 22 10.80 -6.13 -2.53
CA TYR A 22 9.78 -7.15 -2.34
C TYR A 22 10.10 -8.29 -3.32
N GLN A 23 10.47 -9.43 -2.75
CA GLN A 23 10.83 -10.62 -3.50
C GLN A 23 9.54 -11.28 -3.94
N SER A 24 9.40 -11.47 -5.25
CA SER A 24 8.25 -12.17 -5.84
C SER A 24 8.15 -13.60 -5.29
N LEU A 25 6.99 -14.26 -5.48
CA LEU A 25 6.86 -15.71 -5.30
C LEU A 25 7.81 -16.53 -6.21
N GLY A 26 8.49 -15.90 -7.17
CA GLY A 26 9.49 -16.50 -8.03
C GLY A 26 10.62 -17.13 -7.20
N GLY A 27 10.73 -18.46 -7.28
CA GLY A 27 11.69 -19.25 -6.52
C GLY A 27 11.06 -20.34 -5.65
N LEU A 28 9.76 -20.24 -5.36
CA LEU A 28 9.02 -21.29 -4.66
C LEU A 28 8.55 -22.39 -5.64
N SER A 29 8.55 -23.63 -5.19
CA SER A 29 7.92 -24.74 -5.90
C SER A 29 6.39 -24.63 -5.82
N GLN A 30 5.69 -25.18 -6.81
CA GLN A 30 4.22 -25.21 -6.81
C GLN A 30 3.66 -25.86 -5.54
N ARG A 31 4.34 -26.89 -5.01
CA ARG A 31 3.95 -27.56 -3.77
C ARG A 31 4.00 -26.62 -2.57
N GLU A 32 5.05 -25.79 -2.45
CA GLU A 32 5.18 -24.84 -1.35
C GLU A 32 4.09 -23.77 -1.43
N VAL A 33 3.82 -23.27 -2.63
CA VAL A 33 2.72 -22.34 -2.88
C VAL A 33 1.37 -22.96 -2.50
N ASP A 34 1.09 -24.18 -2.96
CA ASP A 34 -0.17 -24.89 -2.69
C ASP A 34 -0.36 -25.15 -1.18
N LEU A 35 0.70 -25.53 -0.47
CA LEU A 35 0.64 -25.75 0.97
C LEU A 35 0.36 -24.44 1.72
N PHE A 36 1.02 -23.35 1.32
CA PHE A 36 0.80 -22.05 1.92
C PHE A 36 -0.63 -21.54 1.70
N ILE A 37 -1.15 -21.64 0.46
CA ILE A 37 -2.52 -21.25 0.13
C ILE A 37 -3.55 -22.09 0.90
N ARG A 38 -3.31 -23.39 1.08
CA ARG A 38 -4.21 -24.26 1.88
C ARG A 38 -4.28 -23.82 3.35
N GLN A 39 -3.17 -23.36 3.91
CA GLN A 39 -3.11 -22.87 5.29
C GLN A 39 -3.64 -21.44 5.42
N ASN A 40 -3.53 -20.65 4.35
CA ASN A 40 -3.88 -19.23 4.30
C ASN A 40 -4.81 -19.00 3.08
N PRO A 41 -6.07 -19.45 3.16
CA PRO A 41 -6.98 -19.37 2.03
C PRO A 41 -7.23 -17.91 1.63
N PRO A 42 -7.24 -17.59 0.32
CA PRO A 42 -7.44 -16.23 -0.14
C PRO A 42 -8.86 -15.74 0.19
N VAL A 43 -8.96 -14.46 0.53
CA VAL A 43 -10.25 -13.78 0.69
C VAL A 43 -10.91 -13.56 -0.66
N VAL A 44 -12.23 -13.37 -0.66
CA VAL A 44 -12.96 -12.95 -1.86
C VAL A 44 -12.59 -11.51 -2.18
N ILE A 45 -12.01 -11.29 -3.36
CA ILE A 45 -11.61 -9.96 -3.83
C ILE A 45 -12.78 -9.36 -4.63
N PRO A 46 -13.37 -8.23 -4.19
CA PRO A 46 -14.45 -7.58 -4.94
C PRO A 46 -13.92 -6.90 -6.20
N ASN A 47 -14.82 -6.59 -7.14
CA ASN A 47 -14.48 -5.82 -8.32
C ASN A 47 -14.00 -4.40 -7.93
N PRO A 48 -13.06 -3.80 -8.69
CA PRO A 48 -12.61 -2.43 -8.48
C PRO A 48 -13.79 -1.43 -8.50
N PRO A 49 -13.80 -0.42 -7.61
CA PRO A 49 -14.87 0.58 -7.60
C PRO A 49 -15.04 1.33 -8.93
N GLY A 50 -16.27 1.72 -9.23
CA GLY A 50 -16.58 2.57 -10.38
C GLY A 50 -16.09 4.02 -10.23
N PRO A 51 -16.27 4.86 -11.26
CA PRO A 51 -16.11 6.30 -11.11
C PRO A 51 -17.09 6.87 -10.09
N LEU A 52 -16.75 8.05 -9.55
CA LEU A 52 -17.67 8.82 -8.71
C LEU A 52 -18.98 9.08 -9.46
N VAL A 53 -20.09 9.02 -8.73
CA VAL A 53 -21.41 9.39 -9.26
C VAL A 53 -21.50 10.91 -9.45
N ASP A 54 -20.86 11.65 -8.54
CA ASP A 54 -20.73 13.11 -8.57
C ASP A 54 -19.26 13.48 -8.35
N ASP A 55 -18.62 14.04 -9.37
CA ASP A 55 -17.23 14.52 -9.35
C ASP A 55 -17.15 16.05 -9.23
N GLY A 56 -18.23 16.69 -8.80
CA GLY A 56 -18.29 18.12 -8.53
C GLY A 56 -17.32 18.58 -7.45
N ILE A 57 -16.94 19.87 -7.50
CA ILE A 57 -16.09 20.48 -6.48
C ILE A 57 -16.85 20.53 -5.15
N ARG A 58 -16.23 20.00 -4.09
CA ARG A 58 -16.75 20.00 -2.72
C ARG A 58 -15.63 20.20 -1.70
N MET A 59 -16.00 20.58 -0.49
CA MET A 59 -15.06 20.67 0.62
C MET A 59 -14.70 19.25 1.08
N VAL A 60 -13.41 18.91 1.04
CA VAL A 60 -12.88 17.58 1.43
C VAL A 60 -12.17 17.58 2.79
N ASN A 61 -12.02 18.75 3.40
CA ASN A 61 -11.59 18.88 4.78
C ASN A 61 -12.78 19.38 5.59
N ASP A 62 -13.71 18.46 5.85
CA ASP A 62 -14.98 18.70 6.53
C ASP A 62 -14.99 18.05 7.93
N ALA A 63 -16.15 18.11 8.59
CA ALA A 63 -16.33 17.57 9.94
C ALA A 63 -16.25 16.03 9.99
N ASP A 64 -16.50 15.34 8.87
CA ASP A 64 -16.42 13.88 8.78
C ASP A 64 -14.98 13.42 8.51
N HIS A 65 -14.16 14.28 7.90
CA HIS A 65 -12.76 14.02 7.56
C HIS A 65 -11.76 14.94 8.28
N PRO A 66 -11.82 15.07 9.63
CA PRO A 66 -10.90 15.93 10.35
C PRO A 66 -9.48 15.36 10.30
N PHE A 67 -8.50 16.25 10.24
CA PHE A 67 -7.10 15.87 10.40
C PHE A 67 -6.86 15.30 11.80
N ILE A 68 -6.23 14.13 11.85
CA ILE A 68 -5.67 13.54 13.06
C ILE A 68 -4.24 13.12 12.74
N ALA A 69 -3.29 13.58 13.57
CA ALA A 69 -1.89 13.19 13.42
C ALA A 69 -1.74 11.67 13.56
N PRO A 70 -0.91 11.01 12.73
CA PRO A 70 -0.70 9.58 12.83
C PRO A 70 -0.09 9.20 14.19
N GLY A 71 -0.60 8.13 14.79
CA GLY A 71 -0.01 7.51 15.96
C GLY A 71 1.28 6.75 15.63
N PRO A 72 2.00 6.25 16.65
CA PRO A 72 3.30 5.58 16.48
C PRO A 72 3.21 4.27 15.67
N ASN A 73 2.04 3.65 15.60
CA ASN A 73 1.80 2.40 14.86
C ASN A 73 1.05 2.63 13.54
N ASP A 74 0.75 3.88 13.18
CA ASP A 74 0.02 4.20 11.97
C ASP A 74 0.99 4.28 10.79
N MET A 75 0.75 3.47 9.77
CA MET A 75 1.61 3.36 8.61
C MET A 75 1.49 4.60 7.74
N ARG A 76 2.63 5.21 7.43
CA ARG A 76 2.78 6.29 6.45
C ARG A 76 3.99 5.98 5.58
N GLY A 77 3.94 6.41 4.33
CA GLY A 77 4.95 6.06 3.33
C GLY A 77 5.43 7.23 2.52
N PRO A 78 6.09 6.98 1.37
CA PRO A 78 6.64 8.03 0.53
C PRO A 78 5.57 8.82 -0.25
N CYS A 79 4.34 8.31 -0.37
CA CYS A 79 3.26 8.98 -1.08
C CYS A 79 2.55 10.01 -0.18
N PRO A 80 2.72 11.33 -0.41
CA PRO A 80 2.08 12.33 0.43
C PRO A 80 0.55 12.30 0.33
N GLY A 81 0.00 11.95 -0.84
CA GLY A 81 -1.44 11.85 -1.04
C GLY A 81 -2.09 10.80 -0.13
N LEU A 82 -1.58 9.56 -0.14
CA LEU A 82 -2.12 8.50 0.71
C LEU A 82 -1.95 8.81 2.21
N ASN A 83 -0.84 9.43 2.58
CA ASN A 83 -0.61 9.87 3.95
C ASN A 83 -1.67 10.87 4.42
N THR A 84 -2.00 11.85 3.57
CA THR A 84 -3.06 12.83 3.84
C THR A 84 -4.43 12.16 3.94
N LEU A 85 -4.79 11.29 3.00
CA LEU A 85 -6.08 10.59 3.01
C LEU A 85 -6.26 9.73 4.27
N ALA A 86 -5.22 9.02 4.72
CA ALA A 86 -5.25 8.27 5.98
C ALA A 86 -5.33 9.21 7.20
N SER A 87 -4.59 10.32 7.22
CA SER A 87 -4.67 11.29 8.31
C SER A 87 -5.96 12.10 8.35
N HIS A 88 -6.74 12.11 7.27
CA HIS A 88 -8.08 12.70 7.20
C HIS A 88 -9.21 11.66 7.34
N GLY A 89 -8.90 10.37 7.39
CA GLY A 89 -9.90 9.32 7.60
C GLY A 89 -10.65 8.87 6.33
N TYR A 90 -10.25 9.35 5.15
CA TYR A 90 -10.68 8.76 3.86
C TYR A 90 -10.18 7.32 3.71
N LEU A 91 -9.03 7.02 4.30
CA LEU A 91 -8.51 5.67 4.47
C LEU A 91 -8.53 5.27 5.95
N PRO A 92 -8.48 3.96 6.27
CA PRO A 92 -8.17 3.51 7.61
C PRO A 92 -6.93 4.25 8.15
N ARG A 93 -7.09 4.91 9.30
CA ARG A 93 -6.07 5.83 9.83
C ARG A 93 -4.75 5.14 10.16
N ASN A 94 -4.79 3.84 10.42
CA ASN A 94 -3.62 2.97 10.62
C ASN A 94 -2.80 2.73 9.34
N GLY A 95 -3.28 3.15 8.18
CA GLY A 95 -2.57 3.02 6.91
C GLY A 95 -2.57 1.61 6.32
N ILE A 96 -3.45 0.71 6.77
CA ILE A 96 -3.67 -0.62 6.18
C ILE A 96 -5.02 -0.61 5.47
N ALA A 97 -5.03 -0.81 4.16
CA ALA A 97 -6.24 -0.67 3.35
C ALA A 97 -6.34 -1.77 2.28
N THR A 98 -7.55 -1.96 1.75
CA THR A 98 -7.77 -2.72 0.52
C THR A 98 -7.53 -1.85 -0.72
N PRO A 99 -7.24 -2.44 -1.89
CA PRO A 99 -7.18 -1.70 -3.15
C PRO A 99 -8.47 -0.92 -3.46
N GLY A 100 -9.64 -1.48 -3.13
CA GLY A 100 -10.92 -0.80 -3.31
C GLY A 100 -11.01 0.48 -2.49
N GLN A 101 -10.67 0.40 -1.20
CA GLN A 101 -10.62 1.58 -0.32
C GLN A 101 -9.65 2.65 -0.82
N LEU A 102 -8.50 2.25 -1.37
CA LEU A 102 -7.56 3.19 -1.98
C LEU A 102 -8.14 3.89 -3.20
N VAL A 103 -8.79 3.14 -4.11
CA VAL A 103 -9.44 3.73 -5.29
C VAL A 103 -10.54 4.70 -4.88
N ASP A 104 -11.39 4.32 -3.94
CA ASP A 104 -12.45 5.20 -3.43
C ASP A 104 -11.89 6.44 -2.74
N ALA A 105 -10.95 6.29 -1.81
CA ALA A 105 -10.38 7.42 -1.06
C ALA A 105 -9.68 8.44 -1.96
N ILE A 106 -8.92 7.98 -2.96
CA ILE A 106 -8.21 8.86 -3.88
C ILE A 106 -9.20 9.63 -4.78
N GLN A 107 -10.28 8.97 -5.20
CA GLN A 107 -11.35 9.63 -5.95
C GLN A 107 -12.08 10.63 -5.04
N GLU A 108 -12.56 10.21 -3.88
CA GLU A 108 -13.38 11.04 -2.99
C GLU A 108 -12.59 12.24 -2.42
N GLY A 109 -11.35 12.04 -2.01
CA GLY A 109 -10.55 13.09 -1.36
C GLY A 109 -9.77 13.99 -2.30
N PHE A 110 -9.40 13.53 -3.50
CA PHE A 110 -8.59 14.29 -4.45
C PHE A 110 -9.15 14.38 -5.87
N ASN A 111 -10.31 13.79 -6.14
CA ASN A 111 -10.97 13.80 -7.43
C ASN A 111 -10.07 13.28 -8.58
N LEU A 112 -9.26 12.26 -8.30
CA LEU A 112 -8.44 11.62 -9.33
C LEU A 112 -9.32 10.71 -10.20
N GLY A 113 -9.24 10.85 -11.52
CA GLY A 113 -10.05 10.04 -12.44
C GLY A 113 -9.89 8.52 -12.22
N ASN A 114 -11.01 7.79 -12.26
CA ASN A 114 -11.12 6.37 -11.90
C ASN A 114 -10.08 5.47 -12.57
N ASN A 115 -9.87 5.62 -13.88
CA ASN A 115 -8.93 4.79 -14.63
C ASN A 115 -7.49 4.96 -14.12
N PHE A 116 -7.10 6.20 -13.79
CA PHE A 116 -5.77 6.48 -13.30
C PHE A 116 -5.61 6.06 -11.84
N ALA A 117 -6.64 6.27 -11.00
CA ALA A 117 -6.68 5.75 -9.63
C ALA A 117 -6.50 4.23 -9.60
N LYS A 118 -7.27 3.49 -10.42
CA LYS A 118 -7.12 2.03 -10.57
C LYS A 118 -5.71 1.64 -11.00
N PHE A 119 -5.19 2.28 -12.05
CA PHE A 119 -3.85 1.98 -12.55
C PHE A 119 -2.79 2.09 -11.45
N LEU A 120 -2.76 3.22 -10.72
CA LEU A 120 -1.80 3.45 -9.66
C LEU A 120 -1.97 2.47 -8.49
N VAL A 121 -3.21 2.28 -8.03
CA VAL A 121 -3.50 1.44 -6.86
C VAL A 121 -3.18 -0.02 -7.13
N TYR A 122 -3.65 -0.58 -8.25
CA TYR A 122 -3.42 -2.01 -8.52
C TYR A 122 -1.97 -2.28 -8.89
N GLN A 123 -1.26 -1.36 -9.55
CA GLN A 123 0.18 -1.51 -9.75
C GLN A 123 0.93 -1.51 -8.41
N GLY A 124 0.58 -0.61 -7.49
CA GLY A 124 1.16 -0.57 -6.15
C GLY A 124 0.85 -1.83 -5.34
N PHE A 125 -0.40 -2.31 -5.42
CA PHE A 125 -0.86 -3.53 -4.75
C PHE A 125 -0.18 -4.80 -5.26
N LEU A 126 0.02 -4.94 -6.58
CA LEU A 126 0.71 -6.11 -7.14
C LEU A 126 2.17 -6.21 -6.71
N ILE A 127 2.82 -5.09 -6.41
CA ILE A 127 4.23 -5.05 -6.01
C ILE A 127 4.39 -5.16 -4.49
N ASN A 128 3.50 -4.52 -3.72
CA ASN A 128 3.70 -4.34 -2.27
C ASN A 128 2.58 -4.93 -1.41
N GLY A 129 1.44 -5.32 -1.99
CA GLY A 129 0.29 -5.84 -1.24
C GLY A 129 0.36 -7.34 -0.98
N ASN A 130 -0.54 -7.82 -0.12
CA ASN A 130 -0.78 -9.23 0.11
C ASN A 130 -2.04 -9.68 -0.67
N PRO A 131 -1.88 -10.46 -1.77
CA PRO A 131 -3.01 -10.88 -2.60
C PRO A 131 -3.92 -11.92 -1.92
N LEU A 132 -3.47 -12.58 -0.85
CA LEU A 132 -4.30 -13.54 -0.12
C LEU A 132 -5.28 -12.85 0.83
N THR A 133 -4.87 -11.76 1.46
CA THR A 133 -5.72 -11.01 2.40
C THR A 133 -6.39 -9.81 1.77
N ASN A 134 -6.00 -9.44 0.55
CA ASN A 134 -6.45 -8.23 -0.14
C ASN A 134 -6.10 -6.93 0.62
N LEU A 135 -4.94 -6.91 1.28
CA LEU A 135 -4.48 -5.79 2.11
C LEU A 135 -3.10 -5.28 1.67
N ILE A 136 -2.91 -3.97 1.79
CA ILE A 136 -1.64 -3.28 1.56
C ILE A 136 -1.39 -2.26 2.67
N SER A 137 -0.13 -2.13 3.08
CA SER A 137 0.35 -1.01 3.87
C SER A 137 0.69 0.16 2.97
N ILE A 138 0.23 1.37 3.29
CA ILE A 138 0.63 2.60 2.57
C ILE A 138 2.05 3.07 2.95
N GLY A 139 2.68 2.38 3.90
CA GLY A 139 4.03 2.65 4.41
C GLY A 139 4.99 1.50 4.14
N GLY A 140 5.80 1.15 5.14
CA GLY A 140 6.64 -0.05 5.10
C GLY A 140 5.85 -1.34 5.32
N LYS A 141 6.55 -2.47 5.28
CA LYS A 141 6.00 -3.80 5.59
C LYS A 141 5.29 -3.82 6.94
N SER A 142 4.13 -4.46 7.01
CA SER A 142 3.36 -4.59 8.25
C SER A 142 2.81 -6.01 8.41
N PRO A 143 2.88 -6.62 9.61
CA PRO A 143 2.25 -7.92 9.85
C PRO A 143 0.71 -7.86 9.75
N LEU A 144 0.13 -6.66 9.75
CA LEU A 144 -1.32 -6.45 9.63
C LEU A 144 -1.84 -6.74 8.21
N THR A 145 -0.97 -6.85 7.21
CA THR A 145 -1.35 -7.28 5.86
C THR A 145 -1.47 -8.80 5.75
N GLY A 146 -1.13 -9.55 6.79
CA GLY A 146 -1.25 -11.01 6.83
C GLY A 146 0.09 -11.75 6.80
N PRO A 147 0.04 -13.09 6.76
CA PRO A 147 1.22 -13.93 6.80
C PRO A 147 2.03 -13.82 5.51
N ASP A 148 3.35 -13.86 5.64
CA ASP A 148 4.26 -13.99 4.50
C ASP A 148 4.28 -15.43 3.96
N PRO A 149 4.42 -15.60 2.64
CA PRO A 149 4.80 -16.89 2.06
C PRO A 149 6.19 -17.33 2.55
N PRO A 150 6.57 -18.60 2.34
CA PRO A 150 7.91 -19.06 2.63
C PRO A 150 8.98 -18.18 1.96
N ALA A 151 10.08 -17.95 2.66
CA ALA A 151 11.22 -17.20 2.14
C ALA A 151 11.72 -17.81 0.81
N PRO A 152 12.20 -17.00 -0.15
CA PRO A 152 12.55 -15.58 0.00
C PRO A 152 11.38 -14.61 -0.24
N ALA A 153 10.19 -15.10 -0.59
CA ALA A 153 9.06 -14.25 -0.98
C ALA A 153 8.53 -13.42 0.20
N ILE A 154 8.19 -12.16 -0.05
CA ILE A 154 7.66 -11.22 0.94
C ILE A 154 6.47 -10.49 0.32
N VAL A 155 5.37 -10.38 1.07
CA VAL A 155 4.17 -9.64 0.64
C VAL A 155 3.75 -8.65 1.72
N GLY A 156 3.01 -7.60 1.33
CA GLY A 156 2.25 -6.76 2.27
C GLY A 156 3.02 -5.71 3.05
#